data_AF-A0A1G8BLR6-F1
#
_entry.id   AF-A0A1G8BLR6-F1
#
_cell.length_a   1.000
_cell.length_b   1.000
_cell.length_c   1.000
_cell.angle_alpha   90.00
_cell.angle_beta   90.00
_cell.angle_gamma   90.00
#
_symmetry.space_group_name_H-M   'P 1'
#
loop_
_entity.id
_entity.type
_entity.pdbx_description
1 polymer ?
#
loop_
_entity_poly.entity_id
_entity_poly.type
_entity_poly.pdbx_seq_one_letter_code
_entity_poly.pdbx_strand_id
1 'polypeptide(L)'
;MFFVRLCILFGKYTYYSKSLSIFVYKFTDVIYFIFCDGNIVIKLEKKARRILKSKLKRMVVVCRFMVPKNYDGITLFPFIFLRSQEMKQDAVLLNHERIHLKQQMELLVVFFYIWYILSFFWNLINKKDVIEAYKSICFEKEAYSFESDFTYLQSRKSFAFLNKNRNNV
;
A
#
# COMPACT_ATOMS: atom_id res chain seq x y z
N MET A 1 19.80 28.07 -4.03
CA MET A 1 20.55 26.85 -3.65
C MET A 1 20.18 26.33 -2.24
N PHE A 2 18.89 26.39 -1.86
CA PHE A 2 18.40 25.92 -0.54
C PHE A 2 17.30 24.84 -0.63
N PHE A 3 16.73 24.62 -1.83
CA PHE A 3 15.64 23.66 -2.07
C PHE A 3 16.10 22.27 -2.55
N VAL A 4 17.40 22.08 -2.81
CA VAL A 4 17.94 20.81 -3.33
C VAL A 4 18.24 19.80 -2.20
N ARG A 5 18.19 20.23 -0.93
CA ARG A 5 18.62 19.39 0.21
C ARG A 5 17.51 18.72 1.01
N LEU A 6 16.23 18.86 0.61
CA LEU A 6 15.09 18.25 1.31
C LEU A 6 14.31 17.23 0.46
N CYS A 7 14.99 16.54 -0.46
CA CYS A 7 14.37 15.56 -1.36
C CYS A 7 15.16 14.25 -1.44
N ILE A 8 15.88 13.92 -0.38
CA ILE A 8 16.41 12.57 -0.12
C ILE A 8 15.45 12.00 0.93
N LEU A 9 14.46 11.18 0.55
CA LEU A 9 13.82 10.21 1.46
C LEU A 9 12.72 9.30 0.86
N PHE A 10 12.23 9.52 -0.36
CA PHE A 10 11.38 8.51 -1.04
C PHE A 10 11.94 8.21 -2.42
N GLY A 11 12.30 6.94 -2.62
CA GLY A 11 13.00 6.42 -3.79
C GLY A 11 12.50 7.03 -5.10
N LYS A 12 13.31 7.92 -5.67
CA LYS A 12 13.11 8.45 -7.01
C LYS A 12 13.69 7.45 -8.01
N TYR A 13 12.94 7.14 -9.05
CA TYR A 13 13.56 6.73 -10.32
C TYR A 13 13.86 8.02 -11.08
N THR A 14 15.09 8.52 -10.95
CA THR A 14 15.62 9.59 -11.80
C THR A 14 16.20 8.97 -13.06
N TYR A 15 15.56 9.19 -14.21
CA TYR A 15 16.17 8.92 -15.51
C TYR A 15 16.82 10.21 -16.00
N TYR A 16 18.14 10.23 -16.09
CA TYR A 16 18.87 11.33 -16.71
C TYR A 16 19.13 10.98 -18.18
N SER A 17 18.52 11.75 -19.09
CA SER A 17 19.03 11.91 -20.47
C SER A 17 19.53 13.34 -20.61
N LYS A 18 20.66 13.51 -21.30
CA LYS A 18 21.63 14.61 -21.20
C LYS A 18 21.15 16.05 -21.50
N SER A 19 19.85 16.31 -21.68
CA SER A 19 19.36 17.67 -22.00
C SER A 19 17.95 18.02 -21.49
N LEU A 20 17.28 17.18 -20.72
CA LEU A 20 15.90 17.50 -20.30
C LEU A 20 15.60 16.95 -18.89
N SER A 21 15.30 17.87 -17.97
CA SER A 21 14.93 17.54 -16.59
C SER A 21 13.48 17.06 -16.54
N ILE A 22 13.27 15.75 -16.53
CA ILE A 22 11.94 15.14 -16.36
C ILE A 22 11.65 15.03 -14.86
N PHE A 23 10.58 15.68 -14.41
CA PHE A 23 10.06 15.46 -13.05
C PHE A 23 8.82 14.57 -13.10
N VAL A 24 8.94 13.38 -12.52
CA VAL A 24 7.83 12.43 -12.38
C VAL A 24 7.25 12.58 -10.98
N TYR A 25 6.03 13.12 -10.88
CA TYR A 25 5.29 13.18 -9.62
C TYR A 25 4.21 12.11 -9.59
N LYS A 26 4.11 11.42 -8.46
CA LYS A 26 3.04 10.45 -8.17
C LYS A 26 2.02 11.13 -7.26
N PHE A 27 0.90 11.56 -7.80
CA PHE A 27 -0.27 11.96 -7.04
C PHE A 27 -1.46 11.17 -7.60
N THR A 28 -1.92 10.15 -6.85
CA THR A 28 -3.09 9.29 -7.11
C THR A 28 -3.29 8.79 -8.56
N ASP A 29 -2.98 7.51 -8.81
CA ASP A 29 -3.31 6.65 -9.98
C ASP A 29 -3.20 7.21 -11.41
N VAL A 30 -2.67 8.42 -11.58
CA VAL A 30 -2.26 9.04 -12.86
C VAL A 30 -0.81 9.49 -12.74
N ILE A 31 0.02 9.10 -13.70
CA ILE A 31 1.39 9.62 -13.83
C ILE A 31 1.30 10.86 -14.73
N TYR A 32 1.49 12.04 -14.15
CA TYR A 32 1.63 13.29 -14.90
C TYR A 32 3.12 13.52 -15.19
N PHE A 33 3.46 13.72 -16.47
CA PHE A 33 4.74 14.31 -16.85
C PHE A 33 4.47 15.79 -17.08
N ILE A 34 5.06 16.67 -16.27
CA ILE A 34 5.01 18.13 -16.50
C ILE A 34 6.36 18.54 -17.09
N PHE A 35 6.33 19.09 -18.29
CA PHE A 35 7.46 19.79 -18.90
C PHE A 35 7.17 21.29 -18.86
N CYS A 36 8.17 22.08 -18.46
CA CYS A 36 8.14 23.53 -18.58
C CYS A 36 8.05 23.90 -20.07
N ASP A 37 6.83 24.05 -20.60
CA ASP A 37 6.47 24.96 -21.70
C ASP A 37 4.97 24.85 -22.04
N GLY A 38 4.13 24.91 -21.01
CA GLY A 38 2.79 25.50 -21.13
C GLY A 38 1.65 24.70 -21.78
N ASN A 39 1.87 23.56 -22.44
CA ASN A 39 0.77 22.79 -23.05
C ASN A 39 0.91 21.29 -22.83
N ILE A 40 -0.04 20.66 -22.10
CA ILE A 40 -0.08 19.20 -21.95
C ILE A 40 -1.52 18.67 -21.97
N VAL A 41 -1.80 17.80 -22.94
CA VAL A 41 -2.82 16.75 -22.86
C VAL A 41 -2.19 15.49 -23.46
N ILE A 42 -1.91 14.45 -22.67
CA ILE A 42 -1.59 13.12 -23.21
C ILE A 42 -2.30 12.02 -22.41
N LYS A 43 -3.01 11.17 -23.17
CA LYS A 43 -3.82 10.03 -22.76
C LYS A 43 -2.97 8.75 -22.78
N LEU A 44 -3.01 7.94 -21.72
CA LEU A 44 -2.19 6.71 -21.61
C LEU A 44 -2.63 5.59 -22.59
N GLU A 45 -1.68 5.11 -23.40
CA GLU A 45 -1.86 3.96 -24.30
C GLU A 45 -2.11 2.64 -23.54
N LYS A 46 -2.88 1.74 -24.15
CA LYS A 46 -3.24 0.41 -23.62
C LYS A 46 -2.01 -0.47 -23.26
N LYS A 47 -0.87 -0.27 -23.93
CA LYS A 47 0.37 -1.05 -23.71
C LYS A 47 0.98 -0.82 -22.32
N ALA A 48 1.01 0.41 -21.85
CA ALA A 48 1.53 0.76 -20.52
C ALA A 48 0.69 0.11 -19.39
N ARG A 49 -0.64 0.06 -19.56
CA ARG A 49 -1.56 -0.64 -18.64
C ARG A 49 -1.26 -2.14 -18.54
N ARG A 50 -0.94 -2.79 -19.66
CA ARG A 50 -0.62 -4.23 -19.69
C ARG A 50 0.70 -4.54 -18.97
N ILE A 51 1.71 -3.70 -19.16
CA ILE A 51 3.00 -3.81 -18.46
C ILE A 51 2.81 -3.59 -16.96
N LEU A 52 2.01 -2.60 -16.56
CA LEU A 52 1.72 -2.33 -15.16
C LEU A 52 0.97 -3.50 -14.48
N LYS A 53 -0.05 -4.07 -15.15
CA LYS A 53 -0.74 -5.29 -14.68
C LYS A 53 0.24 -6.46 -14.50
N SER A 54 1.19 -6.64 -15.42
CA SER A 54 2.22 -7.68 -15.31
C SER A 54 3.24 -7.42 -14.18
N LYS A 55 3.52 -6.15 -13.85
CA LYS A 55 4.38 -5.77 -12.71
C LYS A 55 3.67 -5.98 -11.37
N LEU A 56 2.39 -5.62 -11.27
CA LEU A 56 1.57 -5.84 -10.07
C LEU A 56 1.44 -7.33 -9.73
N LYS A 57 1.35 -8.20 -10.75
CA LYS A 57 1.36 -9.66 -10.56
C LYS A 57 2.68 -10.20 -9.94
N ARG A 58 3.79 -9.47 -10.08
CA ARG A 58 5.11 -9.84 -9.50
C ARG A 58 5.31 -9.40 -8.06
N MET A 59 4.43 -8.58 -7.51
CA MET A 59 4.52 -8.13 -6.12
C MET A 59 3.94 -9.18 -5.14
N VAL A 60 3.21 -10.17 -5.66
CA VAL A 60 2.70 -11.31 -4.88
C VAL A 60 3.69 -12.47 -4.95
N VAL A 61 4.29 -12.81 -3.82
CA VAL A 61 5.27 -13.88 -3.65
C VAL A 61 4.65 -14.97 -2.79
N VAL A 62 4.89 -16.24 -3.13
CA VAL A 62 4.47 -17.35 -2.27
C VAL A 62 5.67 -17.82 -1.48
N CYS A 63 5.62 -17.67 -0.16
CA CYS A 63 6.69 -18.08 0.73
C CYS A 63 6.12 -18.40 2.11
N ARG A 64 5.87 -19.69 2.37
CA ARG A 64 5.33 -20.17 3.65
C ARG A 64 6.15 -19.73 4.86
N PHE A 65 7.48 -19.61 4.72
CA PHE A 65 8.36 -19.23 5.85
C PHE A 65 8.19 -17.77 6.28
N MET A 66 7.75 -16.89 5.38
CA MET A 66 7.53 -15.47 5.67
C MET A 66 6.14 -15.21 6.25
N VAL A 67 5.21 -16.17 6.11
CA VAL A 67 3.84 -16.06 6.62
C VAL A 67 3.74 -16.82 7.95
N PRO A 68 3.35 -16.17 9.06
CA PRO A 68 3.22 -16.86 10.34
C PRO A 68 2.14 -17.96 10.29
N LYS A 69 2.29 -19.01 11.11
CA LYS A 69 1.50 -20.26 11.05
C LYS A 69 -0.02 -20.12 11.14
N ASN A 70 -0.54 -18.98 11.57
CA ASN A 70 -1.99 -18.73 11.71
C ASN A 70 -2.56 -17.73 10.69
N TYR A 71 -1.78 -17.29 9.69
CA TYR A 71 -2.20 -16.31 8.69
C TYR A 71 -2.03 -16.84 7.25
N ASP A 72 -2.90 -16.45 6.34
CA ASP A 72 -2.83 -16.90 4.94
C ASP A 72 -1.99 -15.95 4.05
N GLY A 73 -1.85 -14.70 4.48
CA GLY A 73 -1.03 -13.68 3.86
C GLY A 73 -0.33 -12.79 4.88
N ILE A 74 0.68 -12.06 4.41
CA ILE A 74 1.24 -10.89 5.09
C ILE A 74 1.78 -9.91 4.06
N THR A 75 1.56 -8.62 4.30
CA THR A 75 2.13 -7.56 3.48
C THR A 75 3.39 -6.99 4.10
N LEU A 76 4.51 -7.13 3.40
CA LEU A 76 5.76 -6.46 3.73
C LEU A 76 6.20 -5.63 2.53
N PHE A 77 6.02 -4.31 2.58
CA PHE A 77 6.26 -3.42 1.44
C PHE A 77 7.63 -3.71 0.78
N PRO A 78 7.68 -3.88 -0.56
CA PRO A 78 6.60 -3.70 -1.53
C PRO A 78 5.84 -4.99 -1.90
N PHE A 79 5.99 -6.07 -1.13
CA PHE A 79 5.50 -7.41 -1.49
C PHE A 79 4.34 -7.88 -0.61
N ILE A 80 3.49 -8.69 -1.21
CA ILE A 80 2.47 -9.49 -0.51
C ILE A 80 2.99 -10.92 -0.50
N PHE A 81 3.20 -11.47 0.68
CA PHE A 81 3.60 -12.85 0.87
C PHE A 81 2.37 -13.69 1.16
N LEU A 82 2.19 -14.77 0.40
CA LEU A 82 1.11 -15.74 0.59
C LEU A 82 1.68 -17.08 1.04
N ARG A 83 0.89 -17.80 1.83
CA ARG A 83 1.29 -19.11 2.36
C ARG A 83 1.39 -20.18 1.27
N SER A 84 0.42 -20.22 0.36
CA SER A 84 0.33 -21.22 -0.72
C SER A 84 -0.03 -20.56 -2.05
N GLN A 85 0.10 -21.31 -3.15
CA GLN A 85 -0.28 -20.82 -4.49
C GLN A 85 -1.79 -20.66 -4.65
N GLU A 86 -2.58 -21.47 -3.95
CA GLU A 86 -4.05 -21.44 -3.99
C GLU A 86 -4.58 -20.09 -3.50
N MET A 87 -3.94 -19.51 -2.48
CA MET A 87 -4.29 -18.19 -1.93
C MET A 87 -4.18 -17.05 -2.94
N LYS A 88 -3.52 -17.24 -4.10
CA LYS A 88 -3.56 -16.24 -5.18
C LYS A 88 -4.92 -16.09 -5.84
N GLN A 89 -5.80 -17.08 -5.66
CA GLN A 89 -7.15 -17.07 -6.20
C GLN A 89 -8.13 -16.41 -5.23
N ASP A 90 -7.74 -16.24 -3.96
CA ASP A 90 -8.53 -15.53 -2.98
C ASP A 90 -8.43 -14.01 -3.23
N ALA A 91 -9.45 -13.49 -3.90
CA ALA A 91 -9.54 -12.07 -4.23
C ALA A 91 -9.72 -11.20 -2.99
N VAL A 92 -10.39 -11.71 -1.94
CA VAL A 92 -10.67 -10.98 -0.70
C VAL A 92 -9.39 -10.81 0.10
N LEU A 93 -8.64 -11.90 0.32
CA LEU A 93 -7.32 -11.86 0.94
C LEU A 93 -6.38 -10.93 0.18
N LEU A 94 -6.31 -11.05 -1.15
CA LEU A 94 -5.47 -10.17 -1.96
C LEU A 94 -5.90 -8.69 -1.88
N ASN A 95 -7.18 -8.41 -1.68
CA ASN A 95 -7.65 -7.03 -1.49
C ASN A 95 -7.26 -6.50 -0.10
N HIS A 96 -7.44 -7.31 0.94
CA HIS A 96 -7.00 -7.04 2.31
C HIS A 96 -5.51 -6.65 2.34
N GLU A 97 -4.64 -7.48 1.74
CA GLU A 97 -3.21 -7.22 1.68
C GLU A 97 -2.85 -5.97 0.85
N ARG A 98 -3.62 -5.65 -0.20
CA ARG A 98 -3.43 -4.40 -0.95
C ARG A 98 -3.83 -3.16 -0.16
N ILE A 99 -4.81 -3.26 0.74
CA ILE A 99 -5.15 -2.18 1.67
C ILE A 99 -3.95 -1.90 2.58
N HIS A 100 -3.29 -2.94 3.11
CA HIS A 100 -2.05 -2.77 3.87
C HIS A 100 -0.92 -2.12 3.07
N LEU A 101 -0.75 -2.45 1.79
CA LEU A 101 0.26 -1.76 0.95
C LEU A 101 -0.01 -0.25 0.86
N LYS A 102 -1.28 0.18 0.75
CA LYS A 102 -1.62 1.61 0.74
C LYS A 102 -1.38 2.25 2.10
N GLN A 103 -1.77 1.60 3.19
CA GLN A 103 -1.51 2.08 4.56
C GLN A 103 -0.01 2.22 4.84
N GLN A 104 0.80 1.23 4.45
CA GLN A 104 2.26 1.26 4.57
C GLN A 104 2.84 2.43 3.79
N MET A 105 2.38 2.69 2.56
CA MET A 105 2.81 3.85 1.80
C MET A 105 2.44 5.20 2.45
N GLU A 106 1.25 5.32 3.04
CA GLU A 106 0.78 6.55 3.70
C GLU A 106 1.63 6.92 4.91
N LEU A 107 2.15 5.92 5.61
CA LEU A 107 3.00 6.08 6.79
C LEU A 107 4.48 5.82 6.50
N LEU A 108 4.91 6.04 5.24
CA LEU A 108 6.32 5.98 4.85
C LEU A 108 7.01 4.67 5.19
N VAL A 109 6.24 3.57 5.29
CA VAL A 109 6.60 2.21 5.68
C VAL A 109 7.09 2.08 7.12
N VAL A 110 8.08 2.89 7.53
CA VAL A 110 8.69 2.83 8.86
C VAL A 110 7.69 3.21 9.95
N PHE A 111 6.95 4.30 9.77
CA PHE A 111 5.97 4.72 10.78
C PHE A 111 4.77 3.77 10.85
N PHE A 112 4.45 3.06 9.77
CA PHE A 112 3.44 2.01 9.79
C PHE A 112 3.80 0.92 10.81
N TYR A 113 5.01 0.35 10.72
CA TYR A 113 5.40 -0.74 11.62
C TYR A 113 5.49 -0.30 13.08
N ILE A 114 6.03 0.90 13.33
CA ILE A 114 6.09 1.46 14.69
C ILE A 114 4.67 1.60 15.25
N TRP A 115 3.76 2.24 14.50
CA TRP A 115 2.38 2.44 14.93
C TRP A 115 1.67 1.10 15.15
N TYR A 116 1.83 0.16 14.21
CA TYR A 116 1.19 -1.14 14.24
C TYR A 116 1.58 -1.92 15.51
N ILE A 117 2.89 -2.00 15.80
CA ILE A 117 3.42 -2.70 16.97
C ILE A 117 2.95 -2.04 18.27
N LEU A 118 3.01 -0.70 18.36
CA LEU A 118 2.54 0.03 19.55
C LEU A 118 1.04 -0.18 19.77
N SER A 119 0.24 -0.15 18.71
CA SER A 119 -1.21 -0.39 18.80
C SER A 119 -1.52 -1.82 19.23
N PHE A 120 -0.77 -2.79 18.71
CA PHE A 120 -0.92 -4.18 19.10
C PHE A 120 -0.64 -4.37 20.60
N PHE A 121 0.49 -3.86 21.11
CA PHE A 121 0.83 -3.98 22.54
C PHE A 121 -0.16 -3.23 23.44
N TRP A 122 -0.57 -2.02 23.04
CA TRP A 122 -1.60 -1.27 23.76
C TRP A 122 -2.91 -2.07 23.84
N ASN A 123 -3.37 -2.65 22.73
CA ASN A 123 -4.56 -3.48 22.72
C ASN A 123 -4.38 -4.78 23.50
N LEU A 124 -3.20 -5.39 23.46
CA LEU A 124 -2.91 -6.63 24.17
C LEU A 124 -3.02 -6.47 25.68
N ILE A 125 -2.49 -5.35 26.21
CA ILE A 125 -2.60 -5.00 27.64
C ILE A 125 -4.06 -4.81 28.04
N ASN A 126 -4.86 -4.15 27.19
CA ASN A 126 -6.26 -3.83 27.48
C ASN A 126 -7.20 -5.02 27.32
N LYS A 127 -7.00 -5.84 26.28
CA LYS A 127 -7.94 -6.88 25.88
C LYS A 127 -7.60 -8.27 26.41
N LYS A 128 -6.32 -8.50 26.75
CA LYS A 128 -5.80 -9.78 27.25
C LYS A 128 -6.03 -11.00 26.34
N ASP A 129 -6.43 -10.76 25.10
CA ASP A 129 -6.60 -11.77 24.05
C ASP A 129 -5.84 -11.31 22.80
N VAL A 130 -5.01 -12.20 22.25
CA VAL A 130 -4.10 -11.89 21.13
C VAL A 130 -4.87 -11.63 19.84
N ILE A 131 -5.90 -12.42 19.55
CA ILE A 131 -6.68 -12.32 18.31
C ILE A 131 -7.50 -11.05 18.33
N GLU A 132 -8.15 -10.78 19.47
CA GLU A 132 -8.95 -9.59 19.65
C GLU A 132 -8.07 -8.33 19.67
N ALA A 133 -6.88 -8.39 20.29
CA ALA A 133 -5.92 -7.29 20.25
C ALA A 133 -5.46 -6.97 18.82
N TYR A 134 -5.18 -8.01 18.03
CA TYR A 134 -4.85 -7.91 16.61
C TYR A 134 -5.98 -7.26 15.81
N LYS A 135 -7.20 -7.82 15.86
CA LYS A 135 -8.38 -7.29 15.14
C LYS A 135 -8.76 -5.86 15.56
N SER A 136 -8.27 -5.41 16.71
CA SER A 136 -8.54 -4.07 17.23
C SER A 136 -7.62 -2.99 16.71
N ILE A 137 -6.52 -3.36 16.05
CA ILE A 137 -5.62 -2.41 15.40
C ILE A 137 -6.41 -1.67 14.32
N CYS A 138 -6.29 -0.34 14.27
CA CYS A 138 -7.07 0.48 13.33
C CYS A 138 -6.83 0.11 11.85
N PHE A 139 -5.62 -0.32 11.51
CA PHE A 139 -5.25 -0.82 10.19
C PHE A 139 -6.00 -2.10 9.83
N GLU A 140 -6.05 -3.05 10.75
CA GLU A 140 -6.78 -4.32 10.61
C GLU A 140 -8.28 -4.07 10.50
N LYS A 141 -8.84 -3.21 11.36
CA LYS A 141 -10.25 -2.81 11.29
C LYS A 141 -10.61 -2.26 9.92
N GLU A 142 -9.80 -1.36 9.38
CA GLU A 142 -10.01 -0.85 8.02
C GLU A 142 -9.93 -1.96 6.97
N ALA A 143 -8.91 -2.81 7.03
CA ALA A 143 -8.71 -3.86 6.03
C ALA A 143 -9.89 -4.84 6.04
N TYR A 144 -10.30 -5.33 7.22
CA TYR A 144 -11.44 -6.23 7.37
C TYR A 144 -12.78 -5.59 6.95
N SER A 145 -13.01 -4.31 7.26
CA SER A 145 -14.27 -3.65 6.86
C SER A 145 -14.43 -3.53 5.34
N PHE A 146 -13.33 -3.52 4.57
CA PHE A 146 -13.36 -3.25 3.13
C PHE A 146 -12.71 -4.34 2.27
N GLU A 147 -12.33 -5.49 2.84
CA GLU A 147 -11.69 -6.58 2.09
C GLU A 147 -12.58 -7.14 0.98
N SER A 148 -13.90 -7.11 1.16
CA SER A 148 -14.89 -7.51 0.15
C SER A 148 -15.25 -6.40 -0.84
N ASP A 149 -14.86 -5.14 -0.60
CA ASP A 149 -15.07 -4.03 -1.54
C ASP A 149 -13.84 -3.86 -2.44
N PHE A 150 -13.91 -4.46 -3.63
CA PHE A 150 -12.84 -4.39 -4.64
C PHE A 150 -12.69 -3.01 -5.29
N THR A 151 -13.62 -2.08 -5.04
CA THR A 151 -13.55 -0.70 -5.53
C THR A 151 -12.97 0.25 -4.49
N TYR A 152 -12.93 -0.16 -3.23
CA TYR A 152 -12.49 0.64 -2.09
C TYR A 152 -11.15 1.33 -2.32
N LEU A 153 -10.13 0.63 -2.83
CA LEU A 153 -8.80 1.20 -3.05
C LEU A 153 -8.77 2.40 -4.02
N GLN A 154 -9.78 2.54 -4.89
CA GLN A 154 -9.89 3.64 -5.84
C GLN A 154 -10.49 4.90 -5.20
N SER A 155 -11.38 4.72 -4.22
CA SER A 155 -12.11 5.79 -3.53
C SER A 155 -11.60 6.05 -2.10
N ARG A 156 -10.66 5.23 -1.61
CA ARG A 156 -10.11 5.30 -0.26
C ARG A 156 -9.43 6.65 -0.01
N LYS A 157 -9.91 7.35 1.02
CA LYS A 157 -9.32 8.60 1.50
C LYS A 157 -7.97 8.34 2.19
N SER A 158 -7.07 9.32 2.17
CA SER A 158 -5.82 9.24 2.92
C SER A 158 -6.08 9.13 4.42
N PHE A 159 -5.30 8.30 5.12
CA PHE A 159 -5.42 8.08 6.57
C PHE A 159 -6.81 7.61 7.03
N ALA A 160 -7.52 6.93 6.13
CA ALA A 160 -8.87 6.46 6.37
C ALA A 160 -8.94 5.55 7.63
N PHE A 161 -7.88 4.80 7.97
CA PHE A 161 -7.78 3.98 9.18
C PHE A 161 -7.99 4.76 10.50
N LEU A 162 -7.85 6.08 10.52
CA LEU A 162 -8.11 6.90 11.71
C LEU A 162 -9.61 7.10 12.00
N ASN A 163 -10.49 6.76 11.07
CA ASN A 163 -11.92 6.97 11.25
C ASN A 163 -12.50 5.96 12.26
N LYS A 164 -12.88 6.47 13.44
CA LYS A 164 -13.37 5.68 14.58
C LYS A 164 -14.79 5.11 14.41
N ASN A 165 -15.58 5.61 13.45
CA ASN A 165 -17.00 5.24 13.30
C ASN A 165 -17.23 3.90 12.57
N ARG A 166 -16.24 2.99 12.55
CA ARG A 166 -16.27 1.77 11.73
C ARG A 166 -16.67 0.50 12.47
N ASN A 167 -17.23 0.62 13.67
CA ASN A 167 -17.60 -0.54 14.49
C ASN A 167 -18.90 -1.24 14.06
N ASN A 168 -19.57 -0.82 12.97
CA ASN A 168 -20.89 -1.33 12.57
C ASN A 168 -20.99 -1.61 11.06
N VAL A 169 -20.23 -2.58 10.54
CA VAL A 169 -20.57 -3.29 9.30
C VAL A 169 -20.47 -4.78 9.58
#